data_AF-A0A250G2K9-F1
#
_entry.id   AF-A0A250G2K9-F1
#
_cell.length_a   1.000
_cell.length_b   1.000
_cell.length_c   1.000
_cell.angle_alpha   90.00
_cell.angle_beta   90.00
_cell.angle_gamma   90.00
#
_symmetry.space_group_name_H-M   'P 1'
#
loop_
_entity.id
_entity.type
_entity.pdbx_description
1 polymer ?
#
loop_
_entity_poly.entity_id
_entity_poly.type
_entity_poly.pdbx_seq_one_letter_code
_entity_poly.pdbx_strand_id
1 'polypeptide(L)'
;MSILLKMIRFFRILFLTIGWGVPMLSFLEFFLNAVFKIEMIFYNNYLIVLVLFWVIAGLGSLIFLLKKRLKFFIFLVISVLHLLLFYYWSSQYQFSFQKNVESTNYTMKIFMHHYEVWQMNWIYRQQILVKESDIFFNPYSKTGITHLSKVNILSNDEEKIILEIEVGAKREILHIEKR
;
A
#
# COMPACT_ATOMS: atom_id res chain seq x y z
N MET A 1 -33.78 -17.53 -25.60
CA MET A 1 -32.63 -16.59 -25.42
C MET A 1 -31.36 -17.33 -25.84
N SER A 2 -30.63 -16.84 -26.85
CA SER A 2 -29.47 -17.57 -27.41
C SER A 2 -28.31 -17.67 -26.42
N ILE A 3 -27.45 -18.68 -26.59
CA ILE A 3 -26.26 -18.94 -25.77
C ILE A 3 -25.35 -17.70 -25.74
N LEU A 4 -25.18 -17.04 -26.90
CA LEU A 4 -24.44 -15.78 -27.03
C LEU A 4 -24.96 -14.69 -26.07
N LEU A 5 -26.29 -14.55 -25.95
CA LEU A 5 -26.90 -13.53 -25.09
C LEU A 5 -26.69 -13.85 -23.59
N LYS A 6 -26.66 -15.12 -23.22
CA LYS A 6 -26.31 -15.56 -21.85
C LYS A 6 -24.85 -15.28 -21.53
N MET A 7 -23.93 -15.56 -22.45
CA MET A 7 -22.50 -15.25 -22.28
C MET A 7 -22.27 -13.75 -22.11
N ILE A 8 -22.86 -12.91 -22.96
CA ILE A 8 -22.73 -11.45 -22.85
C ILE A 8 -23.25 -10.95 -21.49
N ARG A 9 -24.39 -11.50 -21.02
CA ARG A 9 -24.96 -11.12 -19.71
C ARG A 9 -24.04 -11.55 -18.56
N PHE A 10 -23.46 -12.74 -18.63
CA PHE A 10 -22.50 -13.25 -17.65
C PHE A 10 -21.25 -12.38 -17.58
N PHE A 11 -20.61 -12.09 -18.73
CA PHE A 11 -19.45 -11.20 -18.78
C PHE A 11 -19.77 -9.81 -18.24
N ARG A 12 -20.96 -9.27 -18.54
CA ARG A 12 -21.39 -7.98 -18.00
C ARG A 12 -21.52 -7.99 -16.47
N ILE A 13 -22.08 -9.06 -15.90
CA ILE A 13 -22.21 -9.19 -14.45
C ILE A 13 -20.83 -9.32 -13.82
N LEU A 14 -19.99 -10.23 -14.33
CA LEU A 14 -18.62 -10.44 -13.86
C LEU A 14 -17.80 -9.15 -13.86
N PHE A 15 -17.91 -8.38 -14.95
CA PHE A 15 -17.20 -7.13 -15.11
C PHE A 15 -17.71 -6.02 -14.17
N LEU A 16 -19.02 -6.01 -13.89
CA LEU A 16 -19.57 -5.13 -12.86
C LEU A 16 -19.11 -5.56 -11.46
N THR A 17 -19.18 -6.84 -11.09
CA THR A 17 -18.72 -7.29 -9.76
C THR A 17 -17.23 -7.05 -9.55
N ILE A 18 -16.37 -7.34 -10.53
CA ILE A 18 -14.93 -7.06 -10.43
C ILE A 18 -14.68 -5.55 -10.45
N GLY A 19 -15.37 -4.81 -11.32
CA GLY A 19 -15.26 -3.35 -11.44
C GLY A 19 -15.65 -2.59 -10.17
N TRP A 20 -16.59 -3.12 -9.37
CA TRP A 20 -17.02 -2.55 -8.09
C TRP A 20 -16.31 -3.15 -6.86
N GLY A 21 -15.86 -4.39 -6.92
CA GLY A 21 -15.13 -5.04 -5.83
C GLY A 21 -13.75 -4.41 -5.57
N VAL A 22 -13.01 -4.08 -6.64
CA VAL A 22 -11.67 -3.47 -6.50
C VAL A 22 -11.72 -2.06 -5.87
N PRO A 23 -12.63 -1.14 -6.25
CA PRO A 23 -12.81 0.15 -5.58
C PRO A 23 -13.21 0.01 -4.12
N MET A 24 -14.08 -0.96 -3.82
CA MET A 24 -14.50 -1.19 -2.45
C MET A 24 -13.34 -1.66 -1.57
N LEU A 25 -12.45 -2.52 -2.10
CA LEU A 25 -11.21 -2.91 -1.44
C LEU A 25 -10.18 -1.77 -1.38
N SER A 26 -10.05 -0.95 -2.43
CA SER A 26 -9.20 0.25 -2.45
C SER A 26 -9.63 1.24 -1.37
N PHE A 27 -10.94 1.47 -1.28
CA PHE A 27 -11.55 2.37 -0.31
C PHE A 27 -11.39 1.81 1.11
N LEU A 28 -11.57 0.51 1.29
CA LEU A 28 -11.32 -0.15 2.57
C LEU A 28 -9.86 0.02 2.99
N GLU A 29 -8.89 -0.24 2.10
CA GLU A 29 -7.46 -0.03 2.38
C GLU A 29 -7.18 1.42 2.75
N PHE A 30 -7.70 2.37 1.96
CA PHE A 30 -7.55 3.80 2.23
C PHE A 30 -8.13 4.17 3.60
N PHE A 31 -9.33 3.69 3.92
CA PHE A 31 -10.00 3.95 5.19
C PHE A 31 -9.22 3.36 6.37
N LEU A 32 -8.78 2.10 6.25
CA LEU A 32 -7.98 1.42 7.26
C LEU A 32 -6.66 2.14 7.52
N ASN A 33 -5.97 2.58 6.47
CA ASN A 33 -4.71 3.30 6.60
C ASN A 33 -4.94 4.71 7.18
N ALA A 34 -5.94 5.44 6.67
CA ALA A 34 -6.23 6.81 7.11
C ALA A 34 -6.66 6.89 8.58
N VAL A 35 -7.52 5.98 9.02
CA VAL A 35 -8.12 6.02 10.37
C VAL A 35 -7.33 5.21 11.39
N PHE A 36 -6.88 4.01 11.02
CA PHE A 36 -6.30 3.05 11.97
C PHE A 36 -4.80 2.82 11.76
N LYS A 37 -4.18 3.43 10.74
CA LYS A 37 -2.78 3.18 10.36
C LYS A 37 -2.50 1.69 10.12
N ILE A 38 -3.48 1.01 9.51
CA ILE A 38 -3.41 -0.40 9.13
C ILE A 38 -3.22 -0.48 7.61
N GLU A 39 -2.35 -1.37 7.18
CA GLU A 39 -2.17 -1.71 5.76
C GLU A 39 -2.38 -3.20 5.53
N MET A 40 -3.15 -3.56 4.51
CA MET A 40 -3.34 -4.94 4.11
C MET A 40 -2.14 -5.41 3.29
N ILE A 41 -1.52 -6.51 3.70
CA ILE A 41 -0.26 -7.00 3.12
C ILE A 41 -0.46 -7.37 1.63
N PHE A 42 -1.57 -8.01 1.30
CA PHE A 42 -1.90 -8.39 -0.07
C PHE A 42 -2.13 -7.19 -0.98
N TYR A 43 -2.74 -6.12 -0.47
CA TYR A 43 -3.17 -5.01 -1.33
C TYR A 43 -1.98 -4.19 -1.85
N ASN A 44 -1.00 -3.91 -0.99
CA ASN A 44 0.15 -3.07 -1.36
C ASN A 44 1.03 -3.69 -2.46
N ASN A 45 1.18 -5.03 -2.46
CA ASN A 45 2.02 -5.73 -3.44
C ASN A 45 1.36 -5.85 -4.83
N TYR A 46 0.03 -5.83 -4.91
CA TYR A 46 -0.72 -6.01 -6.15
C TYR A 46 -1.42 -4.73 -6.63
N LEU A 47 -1.18 -3.59 -5.97
CA LEU A 47 -1.86 -2.32 -6.24
C LEU A 47 -1.68 -1.86 -7.69
N ILE A 48 -0.49 -2.03 -8.26
CA ILE A 48 -0.20 -1.73 -9.68
C ILE A 48 -1.00 -2.63 -10.63
N VAL A 49 -1.10 -3.93 -10.33
CA VAL A 49 -1.86 -4.90 -11.13
C VAL A 49 -3.36 -4.62 -11.04
N LEU A 50 -3.83 -4.25 -9.86
CA LEU A 50 -5.23 -3.87 -9.62
C LEU A 50 -5.59 -2.57 -10.36
N VAL A 51 -4.72 -1.56 -10.34
CA VAL A 51 -4.89 -0.31 -11.10
C VAL A 51 -4.92 -0.58 -12.61
N LEU A 52 -4.02 -1.42 -13.13
CA LEU A 52 -4.03 -1.83 -14.55
C LEU A 52 -5.33 -2.53 -14.95
N PHE A 53 -5.79 -3.48 -14.12
CA PHE A 53 -7.07 -4.15 -14.34
C PHE A 53 -8.24 -3.16 -14.31
N TRP A 54 -8.15 -2.12 -13.47
CA TRP A 54 -9.12 -1.04 -13.38
C TRP A 54 -9.16 -0.14 -14.61
N VAL A 55 -8.01 0.22 -15.19
CA VAL A 55 -7.95 0.99 -16.43
C VAL A 55 -8.59 0.20 -17.57
N ILE A 56 -8.28 -1.09 -17.68
CA ILE A 56 -8.87 -1.98 -18.70
C ILE A 56 -10.38 -2.15 -18.47
N ALA A 57 -10.79 -2.34 -17.21
CA ALA A 57 -12.20 -2.46 -16.85
C ALA A 57 -12.97 -1.16 -17.12
N GLY A 58 -12.38 -0.02 -16.78
CA GLY A 58 -12.94 1.29 -17.06
C GLY A 58 -13.14 1.52 -18.56
N LEU A 59 -12.10 1.27 -19.36
CA LEU A 59 -12.13 1.40 -20.82
C LEU A 59 -13.15 0.44 -21.47
N GLY A 60 -13.25 -0.80 -20.99
CA GLY A 60 -14.26 -1.75 -21.45
C GLY A 60 -15.68 -1.32 -21.10
N SER A 61 -15.90 -0.73 -19.92
CA SER A 61 -17.22 -0.21 -19.52
C SER A 61 -17.67 0.97 -20.39
N LEU A 62 -16.74 1.85 -20.79
CA LEU A 62 -16.97 2.96 -21.70
C LEU A 62 -17.60 2.49 -23.01
N ILE A 63 -17.05 1.42 -23.61
CA ILE A 63 -17.55 0.83 -24.87
C ILE A 63 -19.01 0.37 -24.72
N PHE A 64 -19.39 -0.19 -23.57
CA PHE A 64 -20.75 -0.68 -23.32
C PHE A 64 -21.75 0.42 -22.90
N LEU A 65 -21.28 1.52 -22.30
CA LEU A 65 -22.12 2.59 -21.73
C LEU A 65 -22.43 3.72 -22.72
N LEU A 66 -21.76 3.78 -23.87
CA LEU A 66 -21.97 4.77 -24.95
C LEU A 66 -23.42 4.87 -25.47
N LYS A 67 -24.31 3.92 -25.14
CA LYS A 67 -25.74 4.01 -25.49
C LYS A 67 -26.56 4.98 -24.63
N LYS A 68 -26.09 5.41 -23.46
CA LYS A 68 -26.84 6.34 -22.59
C LYS A 68 -25.95 7.47 -22.07
N ARG A 69 -26.17 8.69 -22.58
CA ARG A 69 -25.39 9.92 -22.27
C ARG A 69 -25.15 10.14 -20.77
N LEU A 70 -26.16 9.93 -19.91
CA LEU A 70 -26.01 10.10 -18.46
C LEU A 70 -24.98 9.15 -17.83
N LYS A 71 -24.92 7.90 -18.29
CA LYS A 71 -23.98 6.92 -17.74
C LYS A 71 -22.54 7.20 -18.15
N PHE A 72 -22.35 7.78 -19.34
CA PHE A 72 -21.05 8.26 -19.80
C PHE A 72 -20.53 9.39 -18.90
N PHE A 73 -21.36 10.40 -18.58
CA PHE A 73 -20.96 11.50 -17.70
C PHE A 73 -20.64 11.05 -16.27
N ILE A 74 -21.47 10.19 -15.68
CA ILE A 74 -21.20 9.62 -14.35
C ILE A 74 -19.86 8.87 -14.35
N PHE A 75 -19.62 8.04 -15.37
CA PHE A 75 -18.38 7.29 -15.49
C PHE A 75 -17.16 8.20 -15.68
N LEU A 76 -17.25 9.20 -16.56
CA LEU A 76 -16.18 10.18 -16.80
C LEU A 76 -15.77 10.89 -15.50
N VAL A 77 -16.75 11.37 -14.73
CA VAL A 77 -16.51 12.05 -13.44
C VAL A 77 -15.80 11.11 -12.48
N ILE A 78 -16.26 9.86 -12.36
CA ILE A 78 -15.63 8.84 -11.50
C ILE A 78 -14.18 8.58 -11.96
N SER A 79 -13.92 8.41 -13.26
CA SER A 79 -12.58 8.17 -13.79
C SER A 79 -11.62 9.34 -13.53
N VAL A 80 -12.08 10.58 -13.71
CA VAL A 80 -11.27 11.78 -13.41
C VAL A 80 -10.96 11.86 -11.92
N LEU A 81 -11.94 11.63 -11.04
CA LEU A 81 -11.74 11.54 -9.60
C LEU A 81 -10.70 10.48 -9.23
N HIS A 82 -10.77 9.29 -9.83
CA HIS A 82 -9.79 8.23 -9.59
C HIS A 82 -8.39 8.59 -10.09
N LEU A 83 -8.27 9.25 -11.25
CA LEU A 83 -6.99 9.75 -11.77
C LEU A 83 -6.37 10.79 -10.83
N LEU A 84 -7.18 11.73 -10.32
CA LEU A 84 -6.72 12.72 -9.34
C LEU A 84 -6.29 12.06 -8.03
N LEU A 85 -7.05 11.08 -7.53
CA LEU A 85 -6.68 10.30 -6.34
C LEU A 85 -5.40 9.49 -6.57
N PHE A 86 -5.23 8.89 -7.75
CA PHE A 86 -4.02 8.17 -8.11
C PHE A 86 -2.82 9.10 -8.21
N TYR A 87 -2.97 10.26 -8.84
CA TYR A 87 -1.91 11.27 -8.90
C TYR A 87 -1.53 11.77 -7.51
N TYR A 88 -2.52 12.08 -6.67
CA TYR A 88 -2.29 12.46 -5.28
C TYR A 88 -1.53 11.36 -4.53
N TRP A 89 -2.01 10.12 -4.58
CA TRP A 89 -1.36 8.96 -3.97
C TRP A 89 0.07 8.78 -4.47
N SER A 90 0.29 8.84 -5.79
CA SER A 90 1.61 8.73 -6.40
C SER A 90 2.54 9.89 -6.03
N SER A 91 2.02 11.10 -5.85
CA SER A 91 2.81 12.27 -5.46
C SER A 91 3.28 12.20 -4.00
N GLN A 92 2.52 11.50 -3.15
CA GLN A 92 2.87 11.24 -1.75
C GLN A 92 3.73 9.98 -1.59
N TYR A 93 3.90 9.19 -2.66
CA TYR A 93 4.65 7.95 -2.59
C TYR A 93 6.14 8.25 -2.44
N GLN A 94 6.65 8.07 -1.23
CA GLN A 94 8.08 8.08 -0.97
C GLN A 94 8.64 6.68 -1.16
N PHE A 95 9.76 6.58 -1.88
CA PHE A 95 10.46 5.32 -2.02
C PHE A 95 10.89 4.82 -0.64
N SER A 96 10.60 3.56 -0.34
CA SER A 96 10.90 2.96 0.96
C SER A 96 11.48 1.56 0.79
N PHE A 97 12.33 1.17 1.74
CA PHE A 97 12.81 -0.20 1.84
C PHE A 97 12.19 -0.88 3.04
N GLN A 98 11.76 -2.12 2.87
CA GLN A 98 11.19 -2.91 3.94
C GLN A 98 12.24 -3.90 4.47
N LYS A 99 12.42 -3.95 5.78
CA LYS A 99 13.33 -4.88 6.45
C LYS A 99 12.65 -5.53 7.65
N ASN A 100 12.57 -6.85 7.65
CA ASN A 100 12.08 -7.60 8.79
C ASN A 100 13.10 -7.55 9.93
N VAL A 101 12.61 -7.42 11.16
CA VAL A 101 13.43 -7.55 12.36
C VAL A 101 13.51 -9.03 12.69
N GLU A 102 14.71 -9.61 12.57
CA GLU A 102 14.93 -11.04 12.75
C GLU A 102 14.34 -11.54 14.07
N SER A 103 13.74 -12.74 14.05
CA SER A 103 13.16 -13.37 15.26
C SER A 103 12.02 -12.61 15.93
N THR A 104 11.36 -11.67 15.25
CA THR A 104 10.16 -10.98 15.75
C THR A 104 9.10 -10.81 14.66
N ASN A 105 7.88 -10.43 15.07
CA ASN A 105 6.80 -10.08 14.16
C ASN A 105 6.83 -8.59 13.77
N TYR A 106 7.98 -7.92 13.88
CA TYR A 106 8.11 -6.52 13.49
C TYR A 106 8.83 -6.37 12.17
N THR A 107 8.41 -5.37 11.42
CA THR A 107 9.02 -4.98 10.17
C THR A 107 9.23 -3.48 10.17
N MET A 108 10.40 -3.04 9.72
CA MET A 108 10.73 -1.64 9.55
C MET A 108 10.52 -1.24 8.09
N LYS A 109 9.79 -0.16 7.87
CA LYS A 109 9.84 0.58 6.60
C LYS A 109 10.79 1.75 6.76
N ILE A 110 11.75 1.82 5.86
CA ILE A 110 12.85 2.77 5.90
C ILE A 110 12.65 3.78 4.80
N PHE A 111 12.56 5.05 5.19
CA PHE A 111 12.51 6.20 4.28
C PHE A 111 13.82 6.99 4.40
N MET A 112 13.93 8.04 3.61
CA MET A 112 15.13 8.89 3.54
C MET A 112 15.43 9.60 4.86
N HIS A 113 14.39 10.13 5.53
CA HIS A 113 14.51 11.00 6.72
C HIS A 113 13.72 10.50 7.93
N HIS A 114 13.12 9.31 7.82
CA HIS A 114 12.40 8.69 8.91
C HIS A 114 12.32 7.18 8.69
N TYR A 115 11.92 6.46 9.72
CA TYR A 115 11.54 5.07 9.59
C TYR A 115 10.25 4.80 10.39
N GLU A 116 9.54 3.79 9.94
CA GLU A 116 8.31 3.33 10.56
C GLU A 116 8.48 1.90 11.03
N VAL A 117 7.99 1.60 12.22
CA VAL A 117 7.91 0.24 12.74
C VAL A 117 6.49 -0.25 12.62
N TRP A 118 6.34 -1.40 11.99
CA TRP A 118 5.07 -2.06 11.74
C TRP A 118 5.06 -3.41 12.43
N GLN A 119 3.98 -3.71 13.16
CA GLN A 119 3.72 -5.05 13.67
C GLN A 119 2.99 -5.84 12.58
N MET A 120 3.57 -6.96 12.18
CA MET A 120 3.00 -7.86 11.19
C MET A 120 2.03 -8.83 11.87
N ASN A 121 0.83 -8.88 11.32
CA ASN A 121 -0.12 -9.97 11.51
C ASN A 121 -0.21 -10.80 10.22
N TRP A 122 -1.08 -11.80 10.20
CA TRP A 122 -1.19 -12.70 9.04
C TRP A 122 -1.63 -11.96 7.76
N ILE A 123 -2.66 -11.11 7.84
CA ILE A 123 -3.27 -10.48 6.65
C ILE A 123 -3.05 -8.97 6.56
N TYR A 124 -2.60 -8.35 7.64
CA TYR A 124 -2.41 -6.92 7.77
C TYR A 124 -1.17 -6.60 8.59
N ARG A 125 -0.70 -5.36 8.48
CA ARG A 125 0.30 -4.78 9.37
C ARG A 125 -0.22 -3.51 9.98
N GLN A 126 0.14 -3.26 11.22
CA GLN A 126 -0.27 -2.07 11.96
C GLN A 126 0.95 -1.22 12.29
N GLN A 127 0.85 0.08 12.06
CA GLN A 127 1.91 1.01 12.42
C GLN A 127 1.97 1.17 13.93
N ILE A 128 3.15 0.93 14.50
CA ILE A 128 3.42 1.03 15.94
C ILE A 128 4.11 2.35 16.24
N LEU A 129 5.07 2.73 15.40
CA LEU A 129 5.90 3.92 15.63
C LEU A 129 6.31 4.55 14.30
N VAL A 130 6.43 5.86 14.30
CA VAL A 130 7.19 6.64 13.31
C VAL A 130 8.28 7.39 14.05
N LYS A 131 9.51 7.33 13.56
CA LYS A 131 10.62 8.10 14.11
C LYS A 131 11.38 8.81 13.01
N GLU A 132 11.54 10.11 13.15
CA GLU A 132 12.42 10.90 12.30
C GLU A 132 13.88 10.53 12.60
N SER A 133 14.64 10.22 11.55
CA SER A 133 16.06 9.89 11.65
C SER A 133 16.72 9.89 10.27
N ASP A 134 17.88 10.54 10.20
CA ASP A 134 18.77 10.55 9.04
C ASP A 134 19.82 9.41 9.08
N ILE A 135 19.61 8.40 9.94
CA ILE A 135 20.53 7.26 10.03
C ILE A 135 20.66 6.54 8.68
N PHE A 136 19.55 6.42 7.95
CA PHE A 136 19.49 5.77 6.64
C PHE A 136 19.80 6.71 5.48
N PHE A 137 19.83 8.03 5.68
CA PHE A 137 20.13 8.99 4.62
C PHE A 137 21.54 8.79 4.07
N ASN A 138 21.64 8.69 2.74
CA ASN A 138 22.90 8.62 2.01
C ASN A 138 22.83 9.43 0.71
N PRO A 139 23.54 10.57 0.62
CA PRO A 139 23.52 11.42 -0.56
C PRO A 139 24.17 10.79 -1.80
N TYR A 140 24.96 9.72 -1.63
CA TYR A 140 25.61 9.00 -2.73
C TYR A 140 24.75 7.85 -3.29
N SER A 141 23.59 7.57 -2.68
CA SER A 141 22.64 6.58 -3.18
C SER A 141 21.66 7.22 -4.17
N LYS A 142 21.32 6.50 -5.26
CA LYS A 142 20.30 6.97 -6.22
C LYS A 142 18.93 7.21 -5.59
N THR A 143 18.59 6.47 -4.55
CA THR A 143 17.33 6.60 -3.82
C THR A 143 17.44 7.51 -2.61
N GLY A 144 18.63 8.04 -2.30
CA GLY A 144 18.91 8.79 -1.08
C GLY A 144 18.94 7.94 0.20
N ILE A 145 18.75 6.61 0.09
CA ILE A 145 18.62 5.69 1.22
C ILE A 145 19.74 4.63 1.19
N THR A 146 20.30 4.32 2.36
CA THR A 146 21.22 3.19 2.56
C THR A 146 20.44 1.90 2.74
N HIS A 147 20.57 0.98 1.80
CA HIS A 147 19.92 -0.33 1.86
C HIS A 147 20.63 -1.31 2.82
N LEU A 148 21.94 -1.16 3.00
CA LEU A 148 22.73 -2.02 3.89
C LEU A 148 22.63 -1.52 5.32
N SER A 149 21.66 -2.06 6.05
CA SER A 149 21.50 -1.87 7.49
C SER A 149 21.47 -3.20 8.21
N LYS A 150 21.74 -3.23 9.51
CA LYS A 150 21.45 -4.35 10.41
C LYS A 150 20.53 -3.87 11.50
N VAL A 151 19.61 -4.73 11.93
CA VAL A 151 18.73 -4.47 13.06
C VAL A 151 18.89 -5.63 14.02
N ASN A 152 19.59 -5.38 15.12
CA ASN A 152 19.86 -6.37 16.16
C ASN A 152 18.89 -6.16 17.32
N ILE A 153 18.51 -7.24 18.00
CA ILE A 153 17.70 -7.17 19.21
C ILE A 153 18.66 -7.11 20.40
N LEU A 154 18.61 -6.01 21.16
CA LEU A 154 19.37 -5.87 22.40
C LEU A 154 18.61 -6.45 23.60
N SER A 155 17.28 -6.27 23.63
CA SER A 155 16.40 -6.84 24.66
C SER A 155 15.00 -7.03 24.10
N ASN A 156 14.28 -8.04 24.58
CA ASN A 156 12.94 -8.38 24.19
C ASN A 156 12.18 -8.92 25.41
N ASP A 157 11.68 -8.00 26.23
CA ASP A 157 10.98 -8.30 27.48
C ASP A 157 9.47 -8.15 27.28
N GLU A 158 8.64 -8.55 28.24
CA GLU A 158 7.17 -8.51 28.11
C GLU A 158 6.62 -7.11 27.81
N GLU A 159 7.28 -6.06 28.30
CA GLU A 159 6.83 -4.68 28.16
C GLU A 159 7.46 -3.94 26.96
N LYS A 160 8.66 -4.32 26.53
CA LYS A 160 9.41 -3.55 25.53
C LYS A 160 10.37 -4.37 24.70
N ILE A 161 10.66 -3.88 23.51
CA ILE A 161 11.73 -4.35 22.64
C ILE A 161 12.74 -3.23 22.48
N ILE A 162 14.01 -3.55 22.67
CA ILE A 162 15.12 -2.65 22.42
C ILE A 162 15.86 -3.16 21.19
N LEU A 163 15.90 -2.34 20.15
CA LEU A 163 16.57 -2.64 18.89
C LEU A 163 17.80 -1.73 18.73
N GLU A 164 18.87 -2.29 18.18
CA GLU A 164 20.01 -1.53 17.68
C GLU A 164 19.96 -1.53 16.15
N ILE A 165 19.94 -0.34 15.57
CA ILE A 165 20.00 -0.13 14.12
C ILE A 165 21.43 0.27 13.78
N GLU A 166 22.10 -0.52 12.94
CA GLU A 166 23.43 -0.22 12.42
C GLU A 166 23.36 0.08 10.92
N VAL A 167 23.93 1.21 10.51
CA VAL A 167 24.04 1.63 9.11
C VAL A 167 25.45 2.15 8.84
N GLY A 168 26.31 1.28 8.30
CA GLY A 168 27.74 1.58 8.17
C GLY A 168 28.39 1.84 9.53
N ALA A 169 28.87 3.05 9.77
CA ALA A 169 29.44 3.48 11.05
C ALA A 169 28.43 4.13 12.02
N LYS A 170 27.19 4.37 11.56
CA LYS A 170 26.14 4.99 12.39
C LYS A 170 25.40 3.90 13.18
N ARG A 171 25.06 4.22 14.43
CA ARG A 171 24.26 3.37 15.33
C ARG A 171 23.14 4.17 15.97
N GLU A 172 21.98 3.56 16.10
CA GLU A 172 20.84 4.15 16.80
C GLU A 172 20.12 3.10 17.63
N ILE A 173 19.76 3.46 18.86
CA ILE A 173 18.96 2.62 19.75
C ILE A 173 17.49 3.04 19.63
N LEU A 174 16.64 2.04 19.46
CA LEU A 174 15.20 2.20 19.37
C LEU A 174 14.52 1.42 20.47
N HIS A 175 13.57 2.08 21.13
CA HIS A 175 12.70 1.48 22.14
C HIS A 175 11.28 1.37 21.58
N ILE A 176 10.71 0.18 21.64
CA ILE A 176 9.33 -0.10 21.24
C ILE A 176 8.61 -0.63 22.47
N GLU A 177 7.57 0.06 22.92
CA GLU A 177 6.68 -0.43 23.97
C GLU A 177 5.67 -1.41 23.37
N LYS A 178 5.51 -2.57 24.02
CA LYS A 178 4.48 -3.56 23.67
C LYS A 178 3.17 -3.15 24.35
N ARG A 179 2.13 -2.89 23.56
CA ARG A 179 0.77 -2.59 24.06
C ARG A 179 -0.10 -3.84 24.04
#